data_AF-A0A965DPT9-F1
#
_entry.id   AF-A0A965DPT9-F1
#
_cell.length_a   1.000
_cell.length_b   1.000
_cell.length_c   1.000
_cell.angle_alpha   90.00
_cell.angle_beta   90.00
_cell.angle_gamma   90.00
#
_symmetry.space_group_name_H-M   'P 1'
#
loop_
_entity.id
_entity.type
_entity.pdbx_description
1 polymer ?
#
loop_
_entity_poly.entity_id
_entity_poly.type
_entity_poly.pdbx_seq_one_letter_code
_entity_poly.pdbx_strand_id
1 'polypeptide(L)'
;MKGLAPVRNFIAGYFPIGKKIVFCDDDIKGFLEFDESKARHEKELVNLDSTIRRGFEECKSNHCRLWGVYPTPNGFFMKDTVSTDLKFCVGSFFGLINPGNKDLNIPVSEKEDYYRTLRMYQLDGCVVRLNFVAGKTAYYKEPGGMQSDPERKKKQEDAVEFLVKEFPDWVKRNPNRKSGFPEIRIKDSKKKDKEL
;
A
#
# COMPACT_ATOMS: atom_id res chain seq x y z
N MET A 1 -8.34 -1.45 21.64
CA MET A 1 -7.39 -1.44 20.51
C MET A 1 -7.45 -0.06 19.87
N LYS A 2 -6.36 0.70 19.81
CA LYS A 2 -6.36 2.05 19.20
C LYS A 2 -5.39 2.08 18.02
N GLY A 3 -5.83 2.63 16.88
CA GLY A 3 -5.03 2.75 15.66
C GLY A 3 -5.24 1.61 14.65
N LEU A 4 -4.84 1.87 13.41
CA LEU A 4 -5.10 1.00 12.26
C LEU A 4 -4.25 -0.29 12.28
N ALA A 5 -2.97 -0.18 12.63
CA ALA A 5 -2.06 -1.32 12.66
C ALA A 5 -2.54 -2.47 13.58
N PRO A 6 -2.96 -2.22 14.84
CA PRO A 6 -3.53 -3.26 15.69
C PRO A 6 -4.79 -3.91 15.09
N VAL A 7 -5.66 -3.15 14.42
CA VAL A 7 -6.86 -3.69 13.75
C VAL A 7 -6.48 -4.63 12.61
N ARG A 8 -5.48 -4.25 11.81
CA ARG A 8 -4.96 -5.12 10.74
C ARG A 8 -4.33 -6.40 11.29
N ASN A 9 -3.55 -6.31 12.38
CA ASN A 9 -2.96 -7.48 13.04
C ASN A 9 -4.04 -8.39 13.64
N PHE A 10 -5.12 -7.83 14.17
CA PHE A 10 -6.27 -8.61 14.63
C PHE A 10 -6.94 -9.36 13.47
N ILE A 11 -7.21 -8.68 12.36
CA ILE A 11 -7.82 -9.30 11.17
C ILE A 11 -6.95 -10.44 10.63
N ALA A 12 -5.63 -10.23 10.52
CA ALA A 12 -4.69 -11.24 10.06
C ALA A 12 -4.59 -12.46 11.01
N GLY A 13 -4.76 -12.25 12.31
CA GLY A 13 -4.82 -13.32 13.31
C GLY A 13 -6.17 -14.03 13.42
N TYR A 14 -7.26 -13.36 13.05
CA TYR A 14 -8.62 -13.88 13.13
C TYR A 14 -8.95 -14.81 11.96
N PHE A 15 -8.63 -14.41 10.73
CA PHE A 15 -8.90 -15.24 9.56
C PHE A 15 -7.84 -16.33 9.38
N PRO A 16 -8.18 -17.50 8.80
CA PRO A 16 -7.19 -18.53 8.52
C PRO A 16 -6.08 -18.07 7.58
N ILE A 17 -4.89 -18.65 7.72
CA ILE A 17 -3.79 -18.50 6.77
C ILE A 17 -4.28 -18.96 5.37
N GLY A 18 -3.90 -18.23 4.33
CA GLY A 18 -4.33 -18.48 2.94
C GLY A 18 -5.69 -17.89 2.57
N LYS A 19 -6.45 -17.34 3.53
CA LYS A 19 -7.72 -16.66 3.23
C LYS A 19 -7.46 -15.39 2.41
N LYS A 20 -8.21 -15.20 1.33
CA LYS A 20 -8.25 -13.94 0.57
C LYS A 20 -9.04 -12.90 1.36
N ILE A 21 -8.38 -11.79 1.70
CA ILE A 21 -8.96 -10.69 2.48
C ILE A 21 -8.80 -9.40 1.67
N VAL A 22 -9.88 -8.63 1.55
CA VAL A 22 -9.84 -7.27 0.98
C VAL A 22 -9.95 -6.30 2.14
N PHE A 23 -9.04 -5.33 2.19
CA PHE A 23 -9.09 -4.22 3.12
C PHE A 23 -9.53 -2.98 2.35
N CYS A 24 -10.50 -2.26 2.90
CA CYS A 24 -11.08 -1.05 2.34
C CYS A 24 -11.38 -0.10 3.50
N ASP A 25 -10.80 1.09 3.47
CA ASP A 25 -11.09 2.14 4.45
C ASP A 25 -12.51 2.68 4.24
N ASP A 26 -13.12 3.19 5.32
CA ASP A 26 -14.51 3.68 5.35
C ASP A 26 -14.69 5.04 4.64
N ASP A 27 -13.59 5.76 4.37
CA ASP A 27 -13.58 7.06 3.71
C ASP A 27 -13.41 7.00 2.18
N ILE A 28 -13.40 5.79 1.59
CA ILE A 28 -13.43 5.59 0.15
C ILE A 28 -14.79 6.01 -0.42
N LYS A 29 -14.77 6.97 -1.36
CA LYS A 29 -15.95 7.52 -2.04
C LYS A 29 -16.15 6.96 -3.45
N GLY A 30 -15.27 6.07 -3.91
CA GLY A 30 -15.34 5.41 -5.20
C GLY A 30 -13.95 5.09 -5.76
N PHE A 31 -13.90 4.66 -7.02
CA PHE A 31 -12.66 4.29 -7.69
C PHE A 31 -12.62 4.90 -9.09
N LEU A 32 -11.41 5.21 -9.55
CA LEU A 32 -11.15 5.56 -10.95
C LEU A 32 -10.39 4.43 -11.62
N GLU A 33 -10.63 4.24 -12.90
CA GLU A 33 -9.83 3.41 -13.78
C GLU A 33 -9.22 4.22 -14.92
N PHE A 34 -8.05 3.79 -15.38
CA PHE A 34 -7.33 4.41 -16.49
C PHE A 34 -8.11 4.23 -17.80
N ASP A 35 -8.20 5.30 -18.57
CA ASP A 35 -8.81 5.28 -19.91
C ASP A 35 -8.16 6.37 -20.76
N GLU A 36 -7.19 5.97 -21.61
CA GLU A 36 -6.41 6.89 -22.45
C GLU A 36 -7.27 7.73 -23.40
N SER A 37 -8.50 7.32 -23.71
CA SER A 37 -9.41 8.08 -24.57
C SER A 37 -10.00 9.32 -23.90
N LYS A 38 -9.89 9.43 -22.57
CA LYS A 38 -10.44 10.55 -21.79
C LYS A 38 -9.40 11.66 -21.63
N ALA A 39 -9.85 12.91 -21.57
CA ALA A 39 -8.96 14.07 -21.43
C ALA A 39 -8.04 14.03 -20.18
N ARG A 40 -8.47 13.35 -19.11
CA ARG A 40 -7.69 13.16 -17.87
C ARG A 40 -7.10 11.74 -17.73
N HIS A 41 -7.19 10.94 -18.80
CA HIS A 41 -6.86 9.52 -18.84
C HIS A 41 -7.53 8.67 -17.75
N GLU A 42 -8.72 9.05 -17.30
CA GLU A 42 -9.44 8.39 -16.22
C GLU A 42 -10.96 8.44 -16.40
N LYS A 43 -11.66 7.43 -15.89
CA LYS A 43 -13.12 7.36 -15.73
C LYS A 43 -13.49 6.67 -14.42
N GLU A 44 -14.76 6.73 -14.05
CA GLU A 44 -15.29 5.94 -12.93
C GLU A 44 -15.10 4.44 -13.19
N LEU A 45 -14.63 3.70 -12.18
CA LEU A 45 -14.46 2.25 -12.28
C LEU A 45 -15.81 1.58 -12.50
N VAL A 46 -15.93 0.80 -13.57
CA VAL A 46 -17.19 0.12 -13.93
C VAL A 46 -17.47 -1.10 -13.06
N ASN A 47 -16.44 -1.87 -12.68
CA ASN A 47 -16.63 -3.14 -11.97
C ASN A 47 -15.54 -3.41 -10.93
N LEU A 48 -15.88 -3.18 -9.66
CA LEU A 48 -14.97 -3.43 -8.53
C LEU A 48 -14.69 -4.92 -8.29
N ASP A 49 -15.68 -5.80 -8.48
CA ASP A 49 -15.50 -7.25 -8.29
C ASP A 49 -14.47 -7.82 -9.28
N SER A 50 -14.52 -7.38 -10.53
CA SER A 50 -13.52 -7.73 -11.55
C SER A 50 -12.12 -7.31 -11.13
N THR A 51 -11.96 -6.08 -10.63
CA THR A 51 -10.67 -5.58 -10.11
C THR A 51 -10.15 -6.41 -8.94
N ILE A 52 -11.02 -6.79 -7.99
CA ILE A 52 -10.65 -7.62 -6.84
C ILE A 52 -10.19 -9.01 -7.31
N ARG A 53 -10.94 -9.65 -8.22
CA ARG A 53 -10.57 -10.95 -8.79
C ARG A 53 -9.24 -10.87 -9.52
N ARG A 54 -9.07 -9.84 -10.36
CA ARG A 54 -7.83 -9.57 -11.09
C ARG A 54 -6.64 -9.44 -10.15
N GLY A 55 -6.76 -8.70 -9.06
CA GLY A 55 -5.70 -8.57 -8.06
C GLY A 55 -5.27 -9.91 -7.45
N PHE A 56 -6.22 -10.76 -7.07
CA PHE A 56 -5.90 -12.09 -6.54
C PHE A 56 -5.40 -13.09 -7.58
N GLU A 57 -5.84 -12.96 -8.83
CA GLU A 57 -5.30 -13.75 -9.96
C GLU A 57 -3.84 -13.39 -10.23
N GLU A 58 -3.52 -12.10 -10.27
CA GLU A 58 -2.13 -11.63 -10.40
C GLU A 58 -1.25 -12.13 -9.25
N CYS A 59 -1.74 -12.09 -8.01
CA CYS A 59 -1.05 -12.69 -6.87
C CYS A 59 -0.74 -14.17 -7.09
N LYS A 60 -1.74 -14.95 -7.53
CA LYS A 60 -1.59 -16.38 -7.78
C LYS A 60 -0.56 -16.66 -8.88
N SER A 61 -0.64 -15.93 -10.00
CA SER A 61 0.26 -16.11 -11.15
C SER A 61 1.70 -15.72 -10.86
N ASN A 62 1.92 -14.76 -9.97
CA ASN A 62 3.25 -14.27 -9.60
C ASN A 62 3.78 -14.85 -8.28
N HIS A 63 3.08 -15.83 -7.69
CA HIS A 63 3.43 -16.45 -6.41
C HIS A 63 3.61 -15.43 -5.26
N CYS A 64 2.79 -14.40 -5.22
CA CYS A 64 2.82 -13.36 -4.19
C CYS A 64 1.48 -13.30 -3.44
N ARG A 65 1.49 -12.68 -2.26
CA ARG A 65 0.33 -12.64 -1.37
C ARG A 65 -0.31 -11.26 -1.26
N LEU A 66 0.37 -10.19 -1.65
CA LEU A 66 -0.14 -8.81 -1.58
C LEU A 66 -0.41 -8.23 -2.97
N TRP A 67 -1.59 -7.64 -3.14
CA TRP A 67 -1.89 -6.72 -4.24
C TRP A 67 -2.45 -5.39 -3.74
N GLY A 68 -2.15 -4.30 -4.44
CA GLY A 68 -2.70 -2.98 -4.19
C GLY A 68 -3.06 -2.23 -5.48
N VAL A 69 -3.65 -1.05 -5.32
CA VAL A 69 -4.00 -0.15 -6.42
C VAL A 69 -3.04 1.05 -6.49
N TYR A 70 -3.14 1.84 -7.56
CA TYR A 70 -2.37 3.06 -7.71
C TYR A 70 -2.70 4.05 -6.57
N PRO A 71 -1.69 4.69 -5.95
CA PRO A 71 -1.87 5.38 -4.67
C PRO A 71 -2.65 6.71 -4.76
N THR A 72 -2.82 7.27 -5.97
CA THR A 72 -3.45 8.58 -6.17
C THR A 72 -4.44 8.54 -7.34
N PRO A 73 -5.66 9.05 -7.20
CA PRO A 73 -6.67 9.09 -8.27
C PRO A 73 -6.34 10.20 -9.29
N ASN A 74 -5.36 9.95 -10.16
CA ASN A 74 -4.95 10.86 -11.22
C ASN A 74 -4.44 10.08 -12.44
N GLY A 75 -5.28 10.01 -13.47
CA GLY A 75 -5.08 9.27 -14.71
C GLY A 75 -3.82 9.64 -15.47
N PHE A 76 -3.34 10.89 -15.36
CA PHE A 76 -2.08 11.31 -16.00
C PHE A 76 -0.85 10.52 -15.48
N PHE A 77 -0.92 9.96 -14.28
CA PHE A 77 0.15 9.16 -13.69
C PHE A 77 -0.17 7.66 -13.63
N MET A 78 -1.43 7.27 -13.91
CA MET A 78 -1.85 5.88 -14.01
C MET A 78 -1.41 5.29 -15.35
N LYS A 79 -1.38 3.96 -15.44
CA LYS A 79 -1.01 3.24 -16.66
C LYS A 79 -1.78 1.93 -16.74
N ASP A 80 -2.15 1.51 -17.95
CA ASP A 80 -2.72 0.19 -18.21
C ASP A 80 -1.68 -0.94 -18.07
N THR A 81 -1.21 -1.16 -16.85
CA THR A 81 -0.14 -2.11 -16.53
C THR A 81 -0.32 -2.70 -15.13
N VAL A 82 0.26 -3.88 -14.93
CA VAL A 82 0.46 -4.50 -13.62
C VAL A 82 1.95 -4.49 -13.31
N SER A 83 2.32 -4.08 -12.09
CA SER A 83 3.69 -4.18 -11.60
C SER A 83 3.83 -5.33 -10.62
N THR A 84 4.96 -6.04 -10.68
CA THR A 84 5.32 -7.16 -9.79
C THR A 84 6.68 -6.95 -9.12
N ASP A 85 7.26 -5.75 -9.23
CA ASP A 85 8.46 -5.34 -8.51
C ASP A 85 8.10 -4.58 -7.22
N LEU A 86 9.11 -4.08 -6.48
CA LEU A 86 8.87 -3.29 -5.28
C LEU A 86 8.15 -1.98 -5.64
N LYS A 87 6.83 -1.96 -5.45
CA LYS A 87 5.96 -0.79 -5.56
C LYS A 87 5.13 -0.61 -4.31
N PHE A 88 4.94 0.65 -3.93
CA PHE A 88 4.14 1.01 -2.77
C PHE A 88 2.68 0.62 -2.99
N CYS A 89 2.11 -0.15 -2.07
CA CYS A 89 0.70 -0.52 -2.02
C CYS A 89 0.02 0.26 -0.89
N VAL A 90 -0.78 1.26 -1.27
CA VAL A 90 -1.45 2.18 -0.33
C VAL A 90 -2.41 1.45 0.62
N GLY A 91 -2.56 1.96 1.85
CA GLY A 91 -3.40 1.36 2.89
C GLY A 91 -4.91 1.46 2.70
N SER A 92 -5.39 2.36 1.83
CA SER A 92 -6.83 2.64 1.69
C SER A 92 -7.60 1.52 1.01
N PHE A 93 -6.99 0.84 0.03
CA PHE A 93 -7.59 -0.30 -0.65
C PHE A 93 -6.53 -1.28 -1.16
N PHE A 94 -6.57 -2.51 -0.68
CA PHE A 94 -5.66 -3.57 -1.08
C PHE A 94 -6.26 -4.95 -0.77
N GLY A 95 -5.65 -5.99 -1.32
CA GLY A 95 -5.97 -7.37 -0.93
C GLY A 95 -4.74 -8.15 -0.50
N LEU A 96 -4.98 -9.11 0.39
CA LEU A 96 -3.96 -9.92 1.03
C LEU A 96 -4.44 -11.36 1.08
N ILE A 97 -3.61 -12.29 0.57
CA ILE A 97 -3.72 -13.71 0.87
C ILE A 97 -3.05 -13.88 2.24
N ASN A 98 -3.87 -14.12 3.27
CA ASN A 98 -3.46 -13.98 4.66
C ASN A 98 -2.19 -14.79 4.97
N PRO A 99 -1.07 -14.14 5.34
CA PRO A 99 0.16 -14.83 5.70
C PRO A 99 0.16 -15.28 7.17
N GLY A 100 -0.78 -14.79 7.98
CA GLY A 100 -0.82 -14.98 9.44
C GLY A 100 0.16 -14.09 10.20
N ASN A 101 -0.07 -13.95 11.51
CA ASN A 101 0.67 -13.00 12.36
C ASN A 101 2.15 -13.37 12.58
N LYS A 102 2.55 -14.61 12.28
CA LYS A 102 3.97 -14.98 12.30
C LYS A 102 4.76 -14.26 11.21
N ASP A 103 4.14 -14.09 10.04
CA ASP A 103 4.77 -13.51 8.86
C ASP A 103 4.53 -12.00 8.77
N LEU A 104 3.34 -11.54 9.15
CA LEU A 104 2.93 -10.14 9.11
C LEU A 104 2.31 -9.71 10.44
N ASN A 105 3.10 -9.04 11.27
CA ASN A 105 2.64 -8.35 12.47
C ASN A 105 3.21 -6.93 12.46
N ILE A 106 2.35 -5.95 12.19
CA ILE A 106 2.75 -4.56 11.97
C ILE A 106 3.14 -3.92 13.31
N PRO A 107 4.41 -3.47 13.50
CA PRO A 107 4.88 -2.95 14.77
C PRO A 107 4.77 -1.42 14.89
N VAL A 108 4.49 -0.73 13.78
CA VAL A 108 4.44 0.74 13.71
C VAL A 108 3.01 1.24 13.57
N SER A 109 2.69 2.37 14.22
CA SER A 109 1.36 2.99 14.12
C SER A 109 1.18 3.82 12.85
N GLU A 110 2.26 4.47 12.40
CA GLU A 110 2.32 5.28 11.18
C GLU A 110 3.10 4.54 10.09
N LYS A 111 2.84 4.85 8.82
CA LYS A 111 3.48 4.19 7.66
C LYS A 111 3.34 2.65 7.67
N GLU A 112 2.23 2.16 8.21
CA GLU A 112 1.91 0.74 8.30
C GLU A 112 1.83 0.06 6.93
N ASP A 113 1.37 0.80 5.92
CA ASP A 113 1.27 0.37 4.52
C ASP A 113 2.64 0.22 3.86
N TYR A 114 3.60 1.07 4.21
CA TYR A 114 5.00 0.89 3.85
C TYR A 114 5.55 -0.38 4.49
N TYR A 115 5.35 -0.58 5.79
CA TYR A 115 5.80 -1.80 6.48
C TYR A 115 5.21 -3.05 5.80
N ARG A 116 3.89 -3.09 5.60
CA ARG A 116 3.21 -4.22 4.92
C ARG A 116 3.79 -4.47 3.54
N THR A 117 3.94 -3.42 2.73
CA THR A 117 4.51 -3.53 1.38
C THR A 117 5.90 -4.16 1.43
N LEU A 118 6.79 -3.61 2.27
CA LEU A 118 8.18 -4.05 2.37
C LEU A 118 8.29 -5.46 2.92
N ARG A 119 7.50 -5.80 3.96
CA ARG A 119 7.49 -7.12 4.57
C ARG A 119 6.99 -8.19 3.60
N MET A 120 5.90 -7.92 2.87
CA MET A 120 5.40 -8.87 1.89
C MET A 120 6.36 -9.02 0.70
N TYR A 121 6.97 -7.92 0.25
CA TYR A 121 8.04 -7.98 -0.75
C TYR A 121 9.25 -8.80 -0.27
N GLN A 122 9.62 -8.68 1.01
CA GLN A 122 10.70 -9.46 1.62
C GLN A 122 10.43 -10.96 1.58
N LEU A 123 9.19 -11.35 1.86
CA LEU A 123 8.80 -12.75 1.97
C LEU A 123 8.55 -13.39 0.60
N ASP A 124 7.95 -12.65 -0.33
CA ASP A 124 7.49 -13.20 -1.61
C ASP A 124 8.41 -12.83 -2.79
N GLY A 125 9.32 -11.87 -2.61
CA GLY A 125 10.18 -11.33 -3.68
C GLY A 125 9.45 -10.39 -4.66
N CYS A 126 8.14 -10.24 -4.52
CA CYS A 126 7.29 -9.40 -5.35
C CYS A 126 6.04 -8.91 -4.59
N VAL A 127 5.45 -7.83 -5.10
CA VAL A 127 4.13 -7.34 -4.71
C VAL A 127 3.40 -6.93 -5.98
N VAL A 128 2.09 -7.18 -6.06
CA VAL A 128 1.30 -6.78 -7.22
C VAL A 128 0.77 -5.36 -7.04
N ARG A 129 0.91 -4.51 -8.05
CA ARG A 129 0.19 -3.22 -8.10
C ARG A 129 -0.55 -3.08 -9.42
N LEU A 130 -1.87 -2.94 -9.33
CA LEU A 130 -2.73 -2.59 -10.45
C LEU A 130 -2.60 -1.09 -10.71
N ASN A 131 -1.79 -0.70 -11.70
CA ASN A 131 -1.50 0.72 -11.95
C ASN A 131 -2.64 1.46 -12.67
N PHE A 132 -3.67 0.73 -13.10
CA PHE A 132 -4.80 1.23 -13.86
C PHE A 132 -6.03 1.51 -13.00
N VAL A 133 -5.99 1.27 -11.68
CA VAL A 133 -7.08 1.61 -10.75
C VAL A 133 -6.54 2.45 -9.60
N ALA A 134 -7.34 3.38 -9.09
CA ALA A 134 -7.03 4.15 -7.89
C ALA A 134 -8.29 4.39 -7.04
N GLY A 135 -8.14 4.35 -5.71
CA GLY A 135 -9.21 4.72 -4.79
C GLY A 135 -9.34 6.24 -4.67
N LYS A 136 -10.59 6.74 -4.65
CA LYS A 136 -10.91 8.13 -4.31
C LYS A 136 -11.23 8.19 -2.82
N THR A 137 -10.37 8.84 -2.04
CA THR A 137 -10.56 9.05 -0.60
C THR A 137 -10.93 10.50 -0.31
N ALA A 138 -11.67 10.75 0.77
CA ALA A 138 -12.02 12.09 1.21
C ALA A 138 -10.93 12.71 2.11
N TYR A 139 -9.65 12.60 1.72
CA TYR A 139 -8.54 13.12 2.53
C TYR A 139 -8.79 14.60 2.94
N TYR A 140 -8.61 14.89 4.23
CA TYR A 140 -8.56 16.24 4.83
C TYR A 140 -9.87 17.06 4.90
N LYS A 141 -11.05 16.48 4.63
CA LYS A 141 -12.31 17.25 4.67
C LYS A 141 -13.16 17.07 5.93
N GLU A 142 -12.93 16.01 6.70
CA GLU A 142 -13.72 15.74 7.91
C GLU A 142 -12.89 16.03 9.19
N PRO A 143 -13.41 16.82 10.15
CA PRO A 143 -12.75 17.03 11.44
C PRO A 143 -12.74 15.72 12.23
N GLY A 144 -11.60 15.01 12.23
CA GLY A 144 -11.45 13.77 13.01
C GLY A 144 -10.30 12.88 12.55
N GLY A 145 -9.98 11.87 13.36
CA GLY A 145 -9.02 10.82 13.02
C GLY A 145 -7.56 11.12 13.40
N MET A 146 -6.64 10.42 12.74
CA MET A 146 -5.18 10.43 13.00
C MET A 146 -4.54 11.82 12.94
N GLN A 147 -5.23 12.80 12.33
CA GLN A 147 -4.71 14.14 12.09
C GLN A 147 -4.71 15.03 13.34
N SER A 148 -5.54 14.74 14.34
CA SER A 148 -5.65 15.53 15.58
C SER A 148 -4.68 15.08 16.68
N ASP A 149 -3.86 14.05 16.43
CA ASP A 149 -2.90 13.55 17.40
C ASP A 149 -1.66 14.48 17.48
N PRO A 150 -1.43 15.17 18.61
CA PRO A 150 -0.30 16.09 18.78
C PRO A 150 1.05 15.36 18.69
N GLU A 151 1.10 14.05 18.94
CA GLU A 151 2.33 13.24 18.86
C GLU A 151 2.58 12.66 17.47
N ARG A 152 1.69 12.89 16.50
CA ARG A 152 1.76 12.27 15.17
C ARG A 152 3.11 12.47 14.49
N LYS A 153 3.70 13.67 14.62
CA LYS A 153 5.01 13.97 14.02
C LYS A 153 6.12 13.09 14.61
N LYS A 154 6.09 12.85 15.92
CA LYS A 154 7.03 11.96 16.60
C LYS A 154 6.81 10.51 16.15
N LYS A 155 5.56 10.04 16.15
CA LYS A 155 5.21 8.67 15.68
C LYS A 155 5.62 8.41 14.23
N GLN A 156 5.52 9.42 13.37
CA GLN A 156 6.01 9.36 12.00
C GLN A 156 7.54 9.26 11.95
N GLU A 157 8.27 10.01 12.77
CA GLU A 157 9.73 9.94 12.86
C GLU A 157 10.18 8.55 13.35
N ASP A 158 9.60 8.05 14.44
CA ASP A 158 9.87 6.72 14.99
C ASP A 158 9.62 5.62 13.93
N ALA A 159 8.52 5.74 13.17
CA ALA A 159 8.22 4.81 12.08
C ALA A 159 9.23 4.89 10.92
N VAL A 160 9.71 6.09 10.57
CA VAL A 160 10.76 6.25 9.54
C VAL A 160 12.08 5.64 10.00
N GLU A 161 12.49 5.91 11.23
CA GLU A 161 13.71 5.34 11.80
C GLU A 161 13.65 3.82 11.83
N PHE A 162 12.51 3.27 12.29
CA PHE A 162 12.27 1.83 12.28
C PHE A 162 12.37 1.26 10.87
N LEU A 163 11.66 1.83 9.88
CA LEU A 163 11.64 1.31 8.51
C LEU A 163 12.99 1.39 7.81
N VAL A 164 13.77 2.45 8.04
CA VAL A 164 15.13 2.59 7.48
C VAL A 164 16.07 1.55 8.10
N LYS A 165 15.93 1.26 9.40
CA LYS A 165 16.73 0.25 10.09
C LYS A 165 16.35 -1.18 9.70
N GLU A 166 15.05 -1.46 9.57
CA GLU A 166 14.52 -2.80 9.29
C GLU A 166 14.70 -3.20 7.83
N PHE A 167 14.57 -2.24 6.90
CA PHE A 167 14.65 -2.48 5.46
C PHE A 167 15.70 -1.58 4.77
N PRO A 168 16.98 -1.61 5.20
CA PRO A 168 18.01 -0.67 4.74
C PRO A 168 18.30 -0.78 3.24
N ASP A 169 18.10 -1.97 2.66
CA ASP A 169 18.29 -2.21 1.22
C ASP A 169 17.18 -1.58 0.36
N TRP A 170 16.02 -1.27 0.95
CA TRP A 170 14.83 -0.89 0.21
C TRP A 170 14.26 0.48 0.59
N VAL A 171 14.65 1.02 1.74
CA VAL A 171 14.12 2.26 2.29
C VAL A 171 15.23 3.29 2.49
N LYS A 172 14.99 4.51 2.02
CA LYS A 172 15.82 5.67 2.36
C LYS A 172 14.94 6.84 2.78
N ARG A 173 15.45 7.71 3.64
CA ARG A 173 14.80 9.00 3.93
C ARG A 173 14.70 9.83 2.65
N ASN A 174 13.62 10.60 2.53
CA ASN A 174 13.35 11.45 1.37
C ASN A 174 13.14 12.91 1.82
N PRO A 175 14.23 13.66 2.07
CA PRO A 175 14.16 15.03 2.58
C PRO A 175 13.57 16.04 1.58
N ASN A 176 13.45 15.66 0.31
CA ASN A 176 13.01 16.55 -0.76
C ASN A 176 11.49 16.75 -0.81
N ARG A 177 10.70 15.95 -0.09
CA ARG A 177 9.25 16.11 -0.04
C ARG A 177 8.88 17.20 0.97
N LYS A 178 8.15 18.21 0.50
CA LYS A 178 7.64 19.33 1.33
C LYS A 178 6.27 19.00 1.94
N SER A 179 6.15 17.91 2.70
CA SER A 179 4.86 17.50 3.31
C SER A 179 4.70 17.92 4.78
N GLY A 180 5.74 18.48 5.40
CA GLY A 180 5.74 18.84 6.83
C GLY A 180 5.94 17.65 7.78
N PHE A 181 6.00 16.42 7.24
CA PHE A 181 6.26 15.18 7.96
C PHE A 181 7.51 14.47 7.42
N PRO A 182 8.12 13.57 8.20
CA PRO A 182 9.21 12.70 7.75
C PRO A 182 8.74 11.79 6.61
N GLU A 183 9.51 11.77 5.52
CA GLU A 183 9.16 11.05 4.30
C GLU A 183 10.22 10.02 3.95
N ILE A 184 9.78 8.92 3.33
CA ILE A 184 10.65 7.85 2.85
C ILE A 184 10.44 7.63 1.36
N ARG A 185 11.47 7.07 0.73
CA ARG A 185 11.42 6.54 -0.62
C ARG A 185 11.73 5.06 -0.54
N ILE A 186 10.87 4.26 -1.16
CA ILE A 186 11.16 2.85 -1.41
C ILE A 186 11.76 2.68 -2.81
N LYS A 187 12.82 1.90 -2.92
CA LYS A 187 13.43 1.48 -4.19
C LYS A 187 14.25 0.23 -3.94
N ASP A 188 14.08 -0.77 -4.79
CA ASP A 188 14.91 -1.97 -4.71
C ASP A 188 16.34 -1.64 -5.14
N SER A 189 17.27 -1.57 -4.18
CA SER A 189 18.68 -1.30 -4.47
C SER A 189 19.43 -2.54 -4.97
N LYS A 190 18.95 -3.76 -4.67
CA LYS A 190 19.60 -5.02 -5.06
C LYS A 190 19.62 -5.27 -6.56
N LYS A 191 18.69 -4.66 -7.30
CA LYS A 191 18.69 -4.73 -8.77
C LYS A 191 19.81 -3.93 -9.42
N LYS A 192 20.42 -2.95 -8.74
CA LYS A 192 21.57 -2.21 -9.29
C LYS A 192 22.84 -3.05 -9.35
N ASP A 193 23.01 -3.98 -8.41
CA ASP A 193 24.23 -4.79 -8.31
C ASP A 193 24.25 -5.98 -9.27
N LYS A 194 23.17 -6.19 -10.05
CA LYS A 194 23.10 -7.22 -11.11
C LYS A 194 23.37 -6.68 -12.51
N GLU A 195 23.64 -5.38 -12.65
CA GLU A 195 23.93 -4.71 -13.93
C GLU A 195 25.38 -4.19 -14.01
N LEU A 196 26.29 -4.69 -13.17
CA LEU A 196 27.73 -4.40 -13.18
C LEU A 196 28.57 -5.66 -13.42
#